data_AF-A0A835WLM8-F1
#
_entry.id   AF-A0A835WLM8-F1
#
_cell.length_a   1.000
_cell.length_b   1.000
_cell.length_c   1.000
_cell.angle_alpha   90.00
_cell.angle_beta   90.00
_cell.angle_gamma   90.00
#
_symmetry.space_group_name_H-M   'P 1'
#
loop_
_entity.id
_entity.type
_entity.pdbx_description
1 polymer ?
#
loop_
_entity_poly.entity_id
_entity_poly.type
_entity_poly.pdbx_seq_one_letter_code
_entity_poly.pdbx_strand_id
1 'polypeptide(L)'
;MSEAGSQMLAQDLGDDQLDPHVEYLQQLLRDNEFLQRENLLFEAFLAKVDMSKLGSLADDDASKKKKGAKKAAAAGRTEGPIANTSRGGMVTARDGGAAAQFAALTDEEKNDLVSQEVEMVQAEIEAIRKAGDKDIDDIRTLMEEVDMRIAETKKDTYEFKRDIIIGAENPRTGKIVAEKMIRFIEDKLRQKDATADKLRLKNTTTKALITKLEHQLAHKEEMGEVLHLVDFDQLKIENQQYMERIEERNNELLKLKLSTSRTVQVLNNLKSSLSDMVAAGHGLRKQIAERKQDLARFDADFGNVLDEKGRGERTLRRLKLEQEDIDTPTIMDYIKLKHEVSELEKQLVDWRRKLDILTMEKTRKRTLLKSVASTTTQVGGAGLQPYSSGGGVAAALAGGEGGGGGSSRGNSAR
;
A
#
# COMPACT_ATOMS: atom_id res chain seq x y z
N MET A 1 -44.73 -86.19 66.90
CA MET A 1 -43.70 -87.24 66.72
C MET A 1 -44.02 -87.98 65.44
N SER A 2 -43.01 -88.11 64.56
CA SER A 2 -42.91 -88.91 63.31
C SER A 2 -43.87 -88.54 62.15
N GLU A 3 -43.52 -88.54 60.87
CA GLU A 3 -42.28 -88.78 60.06
C GLU A 3 -42.62 -88.26 58.63
N ALA A 4 -41.76 -87.45 58.00
CA ALA A 4 -40.84 -87.85 56.91
C ALA A 4 -41.48 -88.59 55.71
N GLY A 5 -41.38 -87.99 54.51
CA GLY A 5 -41.73 -88.65 53.25
C GLY A 5 -41.43 -87.85 51.99
N SER A 6 -40.26 -88.13 51.40
CA SER A 6 -39.95 -88.12 49.96
C SER A 6 -39.56 -86.82 49.24
N GLN A 7 -38.26 -86.78 48.97
CA GLN A 7 -37.51 -85.97 48.02
C GLN A 7 -37.29 -86.83 46.76
N MET A 8 -37.40 -86.28 45.53
CA MET A 8 -36.44 -86.54 44.44
C MET A 8 -36.76 -85.87 43.08
N LEU A 9 -35.65 -85.52 42.42
CA LEU A 9 -35.38 -85.45 40.97
C LEU A 9 -35.48 -84.10 40.22
N ALA A 10 -34.30 -83.57 39.93
CA ALA A 10 -33.98 -82.53 38.94
C ALA A 10 -33.64 -83.17 37.57
N GLN A 11 -33.82 -82.43 36.47
CA GLN A 11 -32.95 -82.45 35.27
C GLN A 11 -33.36 -81.40 34.20
N ASP A 12 -32.48 -80.41 33.99
CA ASP A 12 -31.73 -80.05 32.76
C ASP A 12 -32.38 -79.51 31.44
N LEU A 13 -31.58 -78.67 30.74
CA LEU A 13 -31.51 -78.30 29.28
C LEU A 13 -31.95 -76.89 28.78
N GLY A 14 -30.99 -76.00 28.48
CA GLY A 14 -30.44 -75.69 27.12
C GLY A 14 -31.13 -74.75 26.09
N ASP A 15 -30.40 -73.67 25.71
CA ASP A 15 -30.34 -72.88 24.43
C ASP A 15 -31.50 -71.97 23.94
N ASP A 16 -31.35 -70.64 24.09
CA ASP A 16 -32.14 -69.59 23.44
C ASP A 16 -31.29 -68.81 22.41
N GLN A 17 -31.27 -69.25 21.16
CA GLN A 17 -30.94 -68.39 20.02
C GLN A 17 -32.25 -67.71 19.60
N LEU A 18 -32.48 -66.47 20.07
CA LEU A 18 -33.74 -65.77 19.84
C LEU A 18 -34.06 -65.62 18.34
N ASP A 19 -35.28 -65.99 18.00
CA ASP A 19 -35.87 -65.94 16.66
C ASP A 19 -35.82 -64.49 16.09
N PRO A 20 -35.34 -64.27 14.85
CA PRO A 20 -35.28 -62.95 14.21
C PRO A 20 -36.64 -62.22 14.15
N HIS A 21 -37.77 -62.95 14.21
CA HIS A 21 -39.08 -62.33 14.35
C HIS A 21 -39.32 -61.70 15.72
N VAL A 22 -38.77 -62.29 16.79
CA VAL A 22 -38.84 -61.74 18.15
C VAL A 22 -37.97 -60.48 18.26
N GLU A 23 -36.81 -60.48 17.61
CA GLU A 23 -35.94 -59.30 17.54
C GLU A 23 -36.61 -58.13 16.78
N TYR A 24 -37.27 -58.41 15.66
CA TYR A 24 -38.05 -57.40 14.92
C TYR A 24 -39.21 -56.83 15.76
N LEU A 25 -39.91 -57.70 16.51
CA LEU A 25 -41.03 -57.28 17.36
C LEU A 25 -40.54 -56.43 18.55
N GLN A 26 -39.39 -56.78 19.13
CA GLN A 26 -38.73 -55.95 20.15
C GLN A 26 -38.27 -54.60 19.60
N GLN A 27 -37.78 -54.55 18.36
CA GLN A 27 -37.43 -53.29 17.72
C GLN A 27 -38.67 -52.41 17.50
N LEU A 28 -39.76 -52.99 17.00
CA LEU A 28 -41.01 -52.27 16.76
C LEU A 28 -41.62 -51.71 18.05
N LEU A 29 -41.51 -52.46 19.16
CA LEU A 29 -41.94 -51.99 20.48
C LEU A 29 -41.08 -50.82 20.97
N ARG A 30 -39.76 -50.87 20.78
CA ARG A 30 -38.86 -49.75 21.12
C ARG A 30 -39.18 -48.50 20.30
N ASP A 31 -39.41 -48.66 19.00
CA ASP A 31 -39.75 -47.55 18.11
C ASP A 31 -41.10 -46.92 18.49
N ASN A 32 -42.09 -47.75 18.86
CA ASN A 32 -43.38 -47.27 19.34
C ASN A 32 -43.26 -46.50 20.67
N GLU A 33 -42.44 -46.99 21.58
CA GLU A 33 -42.17 -46.31 22.87
C GLU A 33 -41.44 -44.97 22.65
N PHE A 34 -40.53 -44.89 21.67
CA PHE A 34 -39.88 -43.65 21.28
C PHE A 34 -40.89 -42.63 20.74
N LEU A 35 -41.74 -43.05 19.80
CA LEU A 35 -42.80 -42.20 19.25
C LEU A 35 -43.80 -41.72 20.31
N GLN A 36 -44.11 -42.56 21.30
CA GLN A 36 -44.96 -42.17 22.43
C GLN A 36 -44.30 -41.08 23.28
N ARG A 37 -42.99 -41.19 23.57
CA ARG A 37 -42.25 -40.15 24.29
C ARG A 37 -42.18 -38.85 23.50
N GLU A 38 -41.95 -38.92 22.20
CA GLU A 38 -41.91 -37.78 21.30
C GLU A 38 -43.29 -37.07 21.24
N ASN A 39 -44.38 -37.82 21.12
CA ASN A 39 -45.73 -37.26 21.15
C ASN A 39 -46.05 -36.60 22.49
N LEU A 40 -45.66 -37.20 23.62
CA LEU A 40 -45.83 -36.60 24.95
C LEU A 40 -45.07 -35.27 25.08
N LEU A 41 -43.87 -35.18 24.51
CA LEU A 41 -43.09 -33.94 24.48
C LEU A 41 -43.81 -32.86 23.68
N PHE A 42 -44.32 -33.20 22.49
CA PHE A 42 -45.06 -32.25 21.65
C PHE A 42 -46.38 -31.83 22.27
N GLU A 43 -47.12 -32.74 22.90
CA GLU A 43 -48.35 -32.41 23.63
C GLU A 43 -48.07 -31.47 24.80
N ALA A 44 -47.00 -31.72 25.57
CA ALA A 44 -46.58 -30.85 26.66
C ALA A 44 -46.16 -29.45 26.16
N PHE A 45 -45.40 -29.41 25.07
CA PHE A 45 -45.00 -28.16 24.43
C PHE A 45 -46.20 -27.36 23.92
N LEU A 46 -47.11 -28.01 23.18
CA LEU A 46 -48.32 -27.37 22.65
C LEU A 46 -49.22 -26.86 23.78
N ALA A 47 -49.39 -27.63 24.85
CA ALA A 47 -50.15 -27.19 26.02
C ALA A 47 -49.51 -25.95 26.69
N LYS A 48 -48.18 -25.89 26.79
CA LYS A 48 -47.45 -24.74 27.36
C LYS A 48 -47.49 -23.52 26.42
N VAL A 49 -47.36 -23.72 25.11
CA VAL A 49 -47.49 -22.65 24.11
C VAL A 49 -48.91 -22.09 24.09
N ASP A 50 -49.93 -22.94 24.15
CA ASP A 50 -51.32 -22.48 24.24
C ASP A 50 -51.59 -21.76 25.56
N MET A 51 -51.02 -22.20 26.68
CA MET A 51 -51.07 -21.47 27.96
C MET A 51 -50.35 -20.12 27.89
N SER A 52 -49.21 -20.03 27.19
CA SER A 52 -48.50 -18.76 26.97
C SER A 52 -49.29 -17.81 26.06
N LYS A 53 -49.95 -18.32 25.01
CA LYS A 53 -50.87 -17.55 24.16
C LYS A 53 -52.09 -17.09 24.94
N LEU A 54 -52.65 -17.94 25.81
CA LEU A 54 -53.78 -17.59 26.68
C LEU A 54 -53.39 -16.51 27.69
N GLY A 55 -52.17 -16.58 28.24
CA GLY A 55 -51.59 -15.54 29.09
C GLY A 55 -51.39 -14.20 28.35
N SER A 56 -50.85 -14.24 27.12
CA SER A 56 -50.67 -13.05 26.28
C SER A 56 -51.99 -12.40 25.88
N LEU A 57 -53.04 -13.19 25.62
CA LEU A 57 -54.39 -12.71 25.35
C LEU A 57 -55.04 -12.09 26.59
N ALA A 58 -54.78 -12.62 27.79
CA ALA A 58 -55.27 -12.05 29.05
C ALA A 58 -54.59 -10.70 29.37
N ASP A 59 -53.29 -10.56 29.08
CA ASP A 59 -52.55 -9.30 29.22
C ASP A 59 -52.97 -8.26 28.15
N ASP A 60 -53.26 -8.71 26.93
CA ASP A 60 -53.82 -7.86 25.86
C ASP A 60 -55.26 -7.39 26.15
N ASP A 61 -56.07 -8.20 26.83
CA ASP A 61 -57.43 -7.82 27.21
C ASP A 61 -57.42 -6.84 28.41
N ALA A 62 -56.46 -6.99 29.33
CA ALA A 62 -56.21 -6.01 30.40
C ALA A 62 -55.72 -4.66 29.84
N SER A 63 -54.89 -4.66 28.80
CA SER A 63 -54.38 -3.43 28.16
C SER A 63 -55.44 -2.75 27.27
N LYS A 64 -56.35 -3.52 26.63
CA LYS A 64 -57.53 -2.98 25.91
C LYS A 64 -58.59 -2.41 26.85
N LYS A 65 -58.82 -3.00 28.03
CA LYS A 65 -59.71 -2.42 29.06
C LYS A 65 -59.21 -1.06 29.57
N LYS A 66 -57.89 -0.84 29.62
CA LYS A 66 -57.29 0.46 29.99
C LYS A 66 -57.42 1.53 28.90
N LYS A 67 -57.46 1.15 27.61
CA LYS A 67 -57.72 2.07 26.49
C LYS A 67 -59.21 2.36 26.25
N GLY A 68 -60.11 1.46 26.65
CA GLY A 68 -61.57 1.65 26.55
C GLY A 68 -62.15 2.73 27.47
N ALA A 69 -61.50 3.04 28.60
CA ALA A 69 -61.98 4.05 29.56
C ALA A 69 -61.68 5.51 29.16
N LYS A 70 -60.86 5.76 28.11
CA LYS A 70 -60.51 7.12 27.65
C LYS A 70 -61.26 7.59 26.40
N LYS A 71 -62.19 6.80 25.84
CA LYS A 71 -62.94 7.14 24.61
C LYS A 71 -64.46 7.19 24.81
N ALA A 72 -64.90 7.64 25.98
CA ALA A 72 -66.30 7.90 26.32
C ALA A 72 -66.49 9.34 26.87
N ALA A 73 -65.91 10.33 26.21
CA ALA A 73 -66.17 11.75 26.48
C ALA A 73 -66.00 12.59 25.20
N ALA A 74 -66.77 12.26 24.15
CA ALA A 74 -67.05 13.16 23.03
C ALA A 74 -68.17 12.56 22.17
N ALA A 75 -69.42 12.80 22.55
CA ALA A 75 -70.57 12.58 21.70
C ALA A 75 -70.96 13.92 21.05
N GLY A 76 -70.97 13.96 19.71
CA GLY A 76 -71.47 15.07 18.90
C GLY A 76 -72.10 14.50 17.63
N ARG A 77 -73.38 14.85 17.43
CA ARG A 77 -74.37 14.37 16.44
C ARG A 77 -73.99 14.61 14.97
N THR A 78 -74.51 13.80 14.04
CA THR A 78 -75.52 14.14 13.00
C THR A 78 -75.74 12.98 11.99
N GLU A 79 -76.84 13.06 11.23
CA GLU A 79 -77.66 12.01 10.61
C GLU A 79 -77.26 11.56 9.18
N GLY A 80 -77.49 10.26 8.88
CA GLY A 80 -77.88 9.58 7.61
C GLY A 80 -77.18 9.85 6.25
N PRO A 81 -77.50 9.10 5.15
CA PRO A 81 -78.17 7.79 5.03
C PRO A 81 -77.53 6.78 4.01
N ILE A 82 -77.86 5.48 4.19
CA ILE A 82 -78.17 4.39 3.22
C ILE A 82 -77.27 4.14 1.97
N ALA A 83 -76.69 2.93 1.88
CA ALA A 83 -76.65 2.01 0.70
C ALA A 83 -75.91 0.71 1.09
N ASN A 84 -76.57 -0.41 1.34
CA ASN A 84 -76.93 -1.49 0.40
C ASN A 84 -75.73 -2.19 -0.26
N THR A 85 -75.34 -3.38 0.24
CA THR A 85 -75.14 -4.58 -0.59
C THR A 85 -75.18 -5.84 0.27
N SER A 86 -76.23 -6.60 0.03
CA SER A 86 -76.44 -8.01 0.35
C SER A 86 -75.34 -8.92 -0.20
N ARG A 87 -74.92 -9.92 0.60
CA ARG A 87 -74.83 -11.32 0.17
C ARG A 87 -74.61 -12.24 1.37
N GLY A 88 -75.70 -12.76 1.90
CA GLY A 88 -75.70 -14.06 2.58
C GLY A 88 -75.62 -15.17 1.52
N GLY A 89 -75.01 -16.29 1.86
CA GLY A 89 -74.92 -17.42 0.94
C GLY A 89 -74.09 -18.58 1.44
N MET A 90 -74.73 -19.38 2.30
CA MET A 90 -74.68 -20.85 2.30
C MET A 90 -73.32 -21.54 2.47
N VAL A 91 -73.17 -22.10 3.68
CA VAL A 91 -72.30 -23.22 4.00
C VAL A 91 -72.67 -24.41 3.09
N THR A 92 -71.78 -24.77 2.17
CA THR A 92 -71.76 -26.12 1.60
C THR A 92 -70.45 -26.76 1.99
N ALA A 93 -70.51 -27.59 3.04
CA ALA A 93 -69.49 -28.56 3.35
C ALA A 93 -69.30 -29.47 2.13
N ARG A 94 -68.17 -29.29 1.44
CA ARG A 94 -67.65 -30.28 0.51
C ARG A 94 -66.52 -31.00 1.19
N ASP A 95 -66.90 -32.17 1.68
CA ASP A 95 -66.03 -33.30 1.92
C ASP A 95 -65.08 -33.48 0.74
N GLY A 96 -63.78 -33.46 1.06
CA GLY A 96 -62.69 -33.41 0.12
C GLY A 96 -61.43 -33.70 0.90
N GLY A 97 -61.16 -35.00 1.08
CA GLY A 97 -59.96 -35.52 1.71
C GLY A 97 -58.71 -35.00 1.03
N ALA A 98 -58.20 -33.88 1.52
CA ALA A 98 -56.78 -33.63 1.57
C ALA A 98 -56.33 -34.28 2.88
N ALA A 99 -55.75 -35.47 2.78
CA ALA A 99 -54.82 -35.91 3.80
C ALA A 99 -53.82 -34.76 3.95
N ALA A 100 -53.95 -33.97 5.02
CA ALA A 100 -52.89 -33.10 5.45
C ALA A 100 -51.72 -34.06 5.68
N GLN A 101 -50.82 -34.13 4.71
CA GLN A 101 -49.48 -34.60 4.96
C GLN A 101 -48.99 -33.67 6.05
N PHE A 102 -49.10 -34.10 7.30
CA PHE A 102 -48.30 -33.57 8.38
C PHE A 102 -46.88 -33.69 7.85
N ALA A 103 -46.31 -32.57 7.40
CA ALA A 103 -44.89 -32.51 7.13
C ALA A 103 -44.25 -32.91 8.44
N ALA A 104 -43.59 -34.08 8.45
CA ALA A 104 -42.83 -34.50 9.62
C ALA A 104 -41.84 -33.36 9.91
N LEU A 105 -41.87 -32.85 11.15
CA LEU A 105 -40.94 -31.80 11.55
C LEU A 105 -39.52 -32.25 11.23
N THR A 106 -38.73 -31.33 10.70
CA THR A 106 -37.32 -31.64 10.42
C THR A 106 -36.61 -31.94 11.73
N ASP A 107 -35.55 -32.74 11.68
CA ASP A 107 -34.77 -33.07 12.89
C ASP A 107 -34.20 -31.80 13.57
N GLU A 108 -34.00 -30.72 12.80
CA GLU A 108 -33.64 -29.39 13.31
C GLU A 108 -34.79 -28.77 14.12
N GLU A 109 -36.00 -28.71 13.56
CA GLU A 109 -37.19 -28.17 14.26
C GLU A 109 -37.51 -28.97 15.54
N LYS A 110 -37.32 -30.29 15.51
CA LYS A 110 -37.47 -31.15 16.69
C LYS A 110 -36.43 -30.84 17.76
N ASN A 111 -35.18 -30.60 17.37
CA ASN A 111 -34.11 -30.26 18.30
C ASN A 111 -34.32 -28.88 18.93
N ASP A 112 -34.84 -27.92 18.16
CA ASP A 112 -35.22 -26.59 18.65
C ASP A 112 -36.36 -26.68 19.68
N LEU A 113 -37.38 -27.50 19.40
CA LEU A 113 -38.48 -27.80 20.33
C LEU A 113 -37.99 -28.44 21.63
N VAL A 114 -37.12 -29.44 21.54
CA VAL A 114 -36.50 -30.09 22.70
C VAL A 114 -35.69 -29.07 23.50
N SER A 115 -34.89 -28.25 22.84
CA SER A 115 -34.08 -27.22 23.48
C SER A 115 -34.94 -26.20 24.22
N GLN A 116 -36.03 -25.74 23.59
CA GLN A 116 -36.97 -24.82 24.21
C GLN A 116 -37.69 -25.45 25.41
N GLU A 117 -38.12 -26.71 25.32
CA GLU A 117 -38.74 -27.41 26.45
C GLU A 117 -37.74 -27.61 27.59
N VAL A 118 -36.48 -27.93 27.29
CA VAL A 118 -35.41 -28.01 28.28
C VAL A 118 -35.20 -26.68 28.99
N GLU A 119 -35.14 -25.57 28.26
CA GLU A 119 -35.03 -24.23 28.84
C GLU A 119 -36.24 -23.88 29.73
N MET A 120 -37.46 -24.19 29.28
CA MET A 120 -38.68 -23.95 30.08
C MET A 120 -38.69 -24.78 31.36
N VAL A 121 -38.34 -26.06 31.29
CA VAL A 121 -38.26 -26.94 32.46
C VAL A 121 -37.15 -26.51 33.40
N GLN A 122 -36.01 -26.05 32.87
CA GLN A 122 -34.94 -25.47 33.69
C GLN A 122 -35.41 -24.23 34.44
N ALA A 123 -36.10 -23.30 33.75
CA ALA A 123 -36.67 -22.12 34.37
C ALA A 123 -37.72 -22.46 35.45
N GLU A 124 -38.55 -23.48 35.22
CA GLU A 124 -39.53 -23.97 36.19
C GLU A 124 -38.84 -24.59 37.43
N ILE A 125 -37.80 -25.40 37.22
CA ILE A 125 -36.98 -25.97 38.30
C ILE A 125 -36.35 -24.86 39.15
N GLU A 126 -35.80 -23.83 38.51
CA GLU A 126 -35.21 -22.69 39.22
C GLU A 126 -36.25 -21.89 40.01
N ALA A 127 -37.44 -21.68 39.44
CA ALA A 127 -38.55 -21.02 40.13
C ALA A 127 -38.99 -21.81 41.37
N ILE A 128 -39.14 -23.13 41.26
CA ILE A 128 -39.50 -24.00 42.38
C ILE A 128 -38.39 -23.99 43.44
N ARG A 129 -37.11 -24.06 43.04
CA ARG A 129 -35.98 -23.96 43.97
C ARG A 129 -36.00 -22.66 44.75
N LYS A 130 -36.17 -21.53 44.05
CA LYS A 130 -36.23 -20.20 44.68
C LYS A 130 -37.42 -20.06 45.64
N ALA A 131 -38.56 -20.64 45.30
CA ALA A 131 -39.72 -20.69 46.20
C ALA A 131 -39.42 -21.56 47.43
N GLY A 132 -38.84 -22.75 47.24
CA GLY A 132 -38.44 -23.64 48.33
C GLY A 132 -37.39 -23.04 49.26
N ASP A 133 -36.39 -22.34 48.72
CA ASP A 133 -35.38 -21.63 49.51
C ASP A 133 -36.00 -20.52 50.36
N LYS A 134 -36.95 -19.77 49.78
CA LYS A 134 -37.70 -18.76 50.52
C LYS A 134 -38.51 -19.38 51.66
N ASP A 135 -39.22 -20.49 51.40
CA ASP A 135 -40.00 -21.18 52.43
C ASP A 135 -39.09 -21.72 53.54
N ILE A 136 -37.91 -22.25 53.20
CA ILE A 136 -36.91 -22.69 54.17
C ILE A 136 -36.46 -21.52 55.06
N ASP A 137 -36.16 -20.36 54.47
CA ASP A 137 -35.72 -19.18 55.21
C ASP A 137 -36.84 -18.59 56.08
N ASP A 138 -38.09 -18.61 55.60
CA ASP A 138 -39.26 -18.20 56.38
C ASP A 138 -39.47 -19.13 57.58
N ILE A 139 -39.38 -20.46 57.38
CA ILE A 139 -39.47 -21.45 58.47
C ILE A 139 -38.32 -21.26 59.47
N ARG A 140 -37.08 -21.04 59.01
CA ARG A 140 -35.93 -20.77 59.90
C ARG A 140 -36.16 -19.53 60.74
N THR A 141 -36.63 -18.44 60.13
CA THR A 141 -36.94 -17.19 60.82
C THR A 141 -38.03 -17.40 61.88
N LEU A 142 -39.07 -18.16 61.55
CA LEU A 142 -40.14 -18.52 62.50
C LEU A 142 -39.62 -19.39 63.65
N MET A 143 -38.75 -20.37 63.37
CA MET A 143 -38.15 -21.21 64.41
C MET A 143 -37.32 -20.37 65.39
N GLU A 144 -36.45 -19.50 64.88
CA GLU A 144 -35.66 -18.58 65.70
C GLU A 144 -36.55 -17.67 66.56
N GLU A 145 -37.64 -17.15 65.98
CA GLU A 145 -38.60 -16.32 66.71
C GLU A 145 -39.30 -17.09 67.84
N VAL A 146 -39.72 -18.33 67.57
CA VAL A 146 -40.34 -19.20 68.57
C VAL A 146 -39.35 -19.55 69.67
N ASP A 147 -38.10 -19.88 69.34
CA ASP A 147 -37.06 -20.17 70.33
C ASP A 147 -36.77 -18.96 71.23
N MET A 148 -36.70 -17.76 70.65
CA MET A 148 -36.59 -16.51 71.42
C MET A 148 -37.78 -16.33 72.36
N ARG A 149 -39.01 -16.51 71.90
CA ARG A 149 -40.22 -16.41 72.74
C ARG A 149 -40.24 -17.44 73.87
N ILE A 150 -39.82 -18.68 73.59
CA ILE A 150 -39.73 -19.73 74.60
C ILE A 150 -38.70 -19.35 75.66
N ALA A 151 -37.52 -18.86 75.25
CA ALA A 151 -36.48 -18.42 76.17
C ALA A 151 -36.93 -17.24 77.05
N GLU A 152 -37.59 -16.23 76.46
CA GLU A 152 -38.18 -15.10 77.18
C GLU A 152 -39.24 -15.56 78.18
N THR A 153 -40.17 -16.41 77.76
CA THR A 153 -41.24 -16.93 78.63
C THR A 153 -40.68 -17.74 79.79
N LYS A 154 -39.66 -18.58 79.54
CA LYS A 154 -38.96 -19.34 80.59
C LYS A 154 -38.28 -18.41 81.59
N LYS A 155 -37.61 -17.37 81.09
CA LYS A 155 -36.96 -16.35 81.93
C LYS A 155 -37.98 -15.60 82.77
N ASP A 156 -39.08 -15.11 82.17
CA ASP A 156 -40.15 -14.41 82.87
C ASP A 156 -40.80 -15.30 83.95
N THR A 157 -41.02 -16.58 83.63
CA THR A 157 -41.55 -17.56 84.60
C THR A 157 -40.58 -17.78 85.76
N TYR A 158 -39.28 -17.88 85.48
CA TYR A 158 -38.25 -18.05 86.52
C TYR A 158 -38.16 -16.82 87.42
N GLU A 159 -38.10 -15.62 86.84
CA GLU A 159 -38.06 -14.36 87.58
C GLU A 159 -39.32 -14.19 88.45
N PHE A 160 -40.50 -14.50 87.92
CA PHE A 160 -41.74 -14.47 88.69
C PHE A 160 -41.72 -15.46 89.87
N LYS A 161 -41.29 -16.70 89.64
CA LYS A 161 -41.16 -17.69 90.73
C LYS A 161 -40.17 -17.24 91.80
N ARG A 162 -39.00 -16.74 91.39
CA ARG A 162 -37.95 -16.28 92.30
C ARG A 162 -38.40 -15.07 93.12
N ASP A 163 -38.93 -14.04 92.47
CA ASP A 163 -39.15 -12.73 93.09
C ASP A 163 -40.50 -12.64 93.81
N ILE A 164 -41.54 -13.31 93.28
CA ILE A 164 -42.89 -13.28 93.86
C ILE A 164 -43.19 -14.51 94.70
N ILE A 165 -43.06 -15.71 94.14
CA ILE A 165 -43.50 -16.93 94.85
C ILE A 165 -42.58 -17.20 96.04
N ILE A 166 -41.26 -17.09 95.86
CA ILE A 166 -40.28 -17.39 96.92
C ILE A 166 -39.88 -16.09 97.65
N GLY A 167 -39.59 -15.02 96.91
CA GLY A 167 -39.04 -13.77 97.46
C GLY A 167 -40.06 -12.85 98.14
N ALA A 168 -41.35 -12.98 97.82
CA ALA A 168 -42.40 -12.10 98.33
C ALA A 168 -43.39 -12.76 99.29
N GLU A 169 -43.22 -14.05 99.59
CA GLU A 169 -44.03 -14.75 100.60
C GLU A 169 -43.67 -14.25 102.01
N ASN A 170 -44.69 -13.97 102.82
CA ASN A 170 -44.48 -13.64 104.23
C ASN A 170 -44.26 -14.94 105.03
N PRO A 171 -43.09 -15.14 105.64
CA PRO A 171 -42.70 -16.42 106.26
C PRO A 171 -43.61 -16.85 107.42
N ARG A 172 -44.40 -15.93 107.99
CA ARG A 172 -45.33 -16.21 109.09
C ARG A 172 -46.77 -16.51 108.62
N THR A 173 -47.17 -16.05 107.44
CA THR A 173 -48.57 -16.17 106.96
C THR A 173 -48.71 -16.98 105.68
N GLY A 174 -47.60 -17.27 104.99
CA GLY A 174 -47.58 -17.95 103.69
C GLY A 174 -48.27 -17.17 102.56
N LYS A 175 -48.65 -15.92 102.80
CA LYS A 175 -49.32 -15.05 101.81
C LYS A 175 -48.29 -14.14 101.15
N ILE A 176 -48.47 -13.90 99.86
CA ILE A 176 -47.65 -12.97 99.08
C ILE A 176 -47.91 -11.53 99.57
N VAL A 177 -46.84 -10.77 99.79
CA VAL A 177 -46.90 -9.35 100.14
C VAL A 177 -47.31 -8.54 98.91
N ALA A 178 -48.49 -7.91 98.96
CA ALA A 178 -49.06 -7.16 97.84
C ALA A 178 -48.12 -6.06 97.31
N GLU A 179 -47.41 -5.34 98.17
CA GLU A 179 -46.49 -4.27 97.77
C GLU A 179 -45.35 -4.78 96.88
N LYS A 180 -44.82 -5.99 97.16
CA LYS A 180 -43.78 -6.61 96.34
C LYS A 180 -44.32 -7.06 94.97
N MET A 181 -45.57 -7.53 94.92
CA MET A 181 -46.25 -7.86 93.67
C MET A 181 -46.44 -6.62 92.79
N ILE A 182 -46.88 -5.51 93.38
CA ILE A 182 -47.06 -4.23 92.68
C ILE A 182 -45.72 -3.76 92.09
N ARG A 183 -44.66 -3.73 92.90
CA ARG A 183 -43.32 -3.34 92.44
C ARG A 183 -42.81 -4.20 91.28
N PHE A 184 -43.01 -5.53 91.34
CA PHE A 184 -42.62 -6.42 90.24
C PHE A 184 -43.37 -6.10 88.94
N ILE A 185 -44.68 -5.82 89.02
CA ILE A 185 -45.48 -5.43 87.84
C ILE A 185 -44.99 -4.09 87.29
N GLU A 186 -44.75 -3.10 88.15
CA GLU A 186 -44.21 -1.79 87.76
C GLU A 186 -42.84 -1.90 87.08
N ASP A 187 -41.93 -2.70 87.64
CA ASP A 187 -40.62 -2.95 87.05
C ASP A 187 -40.72 -3.67 85.70
N LYS A 188 -41.65 -4.63 85.56
CA LYS A 188 -41.91 -5.31 84.28
C LYS A 188 -42.51 -4.39 83.23
N LEU A 189 -43.45 -3.51 83.60
CA LEU A 189 -43.99 -2.48 82.72
C LEU A 189 -42.87 -1.55 82.25
N ARG A 190 -42.03 -1.09 83.17
CA ARG A 190 -40.89 -0.22 82.85
C ARG A 190 -39.88 -0.87 81.90
N GLN A 191 -39.61 -2.17 82.06
CA GLN A 191 -38.76 -2.92 81.13
C GLN A 191 -39.40 -3.02 79.74
N LYS A 192 -40.72 -3.26 79.65
CA LYS A 192 -41.46 -3.31 78.38
C LYS A 192 -41.52 -1.94 77.69
N ASP A 193 -41.66 -0.85 78.44
CA ASP A 193 -41.60 0.51 77.90
C ASP A 193 -40.22 0.81 77.31
N ALA A 194 -39.14 0.45 78.03
CA ALA A 194 -37.78 0.62 77.54
C ALA A 194 -37.49 -0.16 76.25
N THR A 195 -38.04 -1.38 76.10
CA THR A 195 -37.90 -2.15 74.86
C THR A 195 -38.76 -1.57 73.74
N ALA A 196 -39.97 -1.07 74.04
CA ALA A 196 -40.82 -0.39 73.07
C ALA A 196 -40.14 0.87 72.51
N ASP A 197 -39.55 1.70 73.36
CA ASP A 197 -38.80 2.90 72.94
C ASP A 197 -37.59 2.54 72.07
N LYS A 198 -36.85 1.49 72.45
CA LYS A 198 -35.72 0.98 71.66
C LYS A 198 -36.18 0.50 70.28
N LEU A 199 -37.29 -0.24 70.18
CA LEU A 199 -37.85 -0.70 68.91
C LEU A 199 -38.37 0.46 68.07
N ARG A 200 -39.01 1.46 68.69
CA ARG A 200 -39.49 2.66 68.02
C ARG A 200 -38.34 3.45 67.39
N LEU A 201 -37.25 3.65 68.14
CA LEU A 201 -36.05 4.32 67.63
C LEU A 201 -35.42 3.54 66.46
N LYS A 202 -35.30 2.21 66.58
CA LYS A 202 -34.83 1.36 65.47
C LYS A 202 -35.72 1.50 64.24
N ASN A 203 -37.04 1.46 64.41
CA ASN A 203 -37.99 1.61 63.31
C ASN A 203 -37.84 2.96 62.59
N THR A 204 -37.70 4.07 63.34
CA THR A 204 -37.47 5.39 62.75
C THR A 204 -36.14 5.48 62.00
N THR A 205 -35.07 4.91 62.55
CA THR A 205 -33.75 4.89 61.90
C THR A 205 -33.75 4.05 60.63
N THR A 206 -34.36 2.84 60.67
CA THR A 206 -34.48 1.98 59.50
C THR A 206 -35.32 2.63 58.41
N LYS A 207 -36.42 3.31 58.76
CA LYS A 207 -37.22 4.09 57.79
C LYS A 207 -36.40 5.20 57.14
N ALA A 208 -35.63 5.96 57.92
CA ALA A 208 -34.76 7.00 57.38
C ALA A 208 -33.69 6.42 56.44
N LEU A 209 -33.14 5.23 56.78
CA LEU A 209 -32.19 4.53 55.92
C LEU A 209 -32.83 4.07 54.61
N ILE A 210 -34.05 3.51 54.67
CA ILE A 210 -34.82 3.12 53.48
C ILE A 210 -35.02 4.33 52.57
N THR A 211 -35.54 5.45 53.09
CA THR A 211 -35.75 6.66 52.28
C THR A 211 -34.43 7.21 51.70
N LYS A 212 -33.33 7.14 52.45
CA LYS A 212 -32.01 7.53 51.93
C LYS A 212 -31.57 6.62 50.78
N LEU A 213 -31.73 5.30 50.92
CA LEU A 213 -31.37 4.33 49.89
C LEU A 213 -32.27 4.45 48.66
N GLU A 214 -33.57 4.66 48.84
CA GLU A 214 -34.52 4.95 47.76
C GLU A 214 -34.11 6.21 47.01
N HIS A 215 -33.71 7.28 47.71
CA HIS A 215 -33.24 8.49 47.05
C HIS A 215 -31.91 8.30 46.31
N GLN A 216 -30.99 7.51 46.88
CA GLN A 216 -29.74 7.13 46.21
C GLN A 216 -30.01 6.26 44.97
N LEU A 217 -31.00 5.37 45.04
CA LEU A 217 -31.41 4.54 43.91
C LEU A 217 -32.03 5.41 42.82
N ALA A 218 -32.99 6.27 43.15
CA ALA A 218 -33.58 7.23 42.22
C ALA A 218 -32.52 8.15 41.58
N HIS A 219 -31.55 8.65 42.37
CA HIS A 219 -30.47 9.47 41.82
C HIS A 219 -29.51 8.66 40.93
N LYS A 220 -29.28 7.38 41.23
CA LYS A 220 -28.49 6.49 40.37
C LYS A 220 -29.24 6.11 39.10
N GLU A 221 -30.54 5.94 39.17
CA GLU A 221 -31.41 5.72 38.00
C GLU A 221 -31.42 6.97 37.13
N GLU A 222 -31.57 8.17 37.71
CA GLU A 222 -31.46 9.44 36.99
C GLU A 222 -30.05 9.65 36.43
N MET A 223 -28.98 9.35 37.17
CA MET A 223 -27.60 9.37 36.64
C MET A 223 -27.38 8.33 35.53
N GLY A 224 -28.07 7.18 35.60
CA GLY A 224 -28.11 6.17 34.55
C GLY A 224 -28.89 6.64 33.32
N GLU A 225 -29.92 7.47 33.52
CA GLU A 225 -30.63 8.16 32.45
C GLU A 225 -29.84 9.35 31.89
N VAL A 226 -28.97 10.01 32.67
CA VAL A 226 -28.10 11.14 32.27
C VAL A 226 -26.94 10.70 31.39
N LEU A 227 -26.59 9.41 31.35
CA LEU A 227 -25.88 8.87 30.20
C LEU A 227 -26.90 8.68 29.08
N HIS A 228 -27.41 9.81 28.55
CA HIS A 228 -28.49 9.79 27.59
C HIS A 228 -28.04 8.99 26.38
N LEU A 229 -28.87 8.05 25.94
CA LEU A 229 -28.70 7.41 24.64
C LEU A 229 -28.51 8.46 23.53
N VAL A 230 -29.14 9.62 23.71
CA VAL A 230 -28.98 10.82 22.88
C VAL A 230 -27.55 11.35 22.88
N ASP A 231 -26.84 11.38 24.01
CA ASP A 231 -25.44 11.82 24.07
C ASP A 231 -24.50 10.81 23.38
N PHE A 232 -24.78 9.51 23.53
CA PHE A 232 -24.05 8.49 22.78
C PHE A 232 -24.31 8.58 21.28
N ASP A 233 -25.56 8.81 20.88
CA ASP A 233 -25.91 8.96 19.47
C ASP A 233 -25.36 10.27 18.91
N GLN A 234 -25.32 11.34 19.70
CA GLN A 234 -24.63 12.59 19.36
C GLN A 234 -23.14 12.36 19.15
N LEU A 235 -22.46 11.66 20.07
CA LEU A 235 -21.05 11.27 19.93
C LEU A 235 -20.80 10.41 18.69
N LYS A 236 -21.70 9.47 18.38
CA LYS A 236 -21.62 8.67 17.14
C LYS A 236 -21.76 9.56 15.91
N ILE A 237 -22.73 10.47 15.89
CA ILE A 237 -22.93 11.41 14.78
C ILE A 237 -21.70 12.29 14.60
N GLU A 238 -21.15 12.85 15.67
CA GLU A 238 -19.94 13.66 15.62
C GLU A 238 -18.74 12.87 15.12
N ASN A 239 -18.54 11.65 15.62
CA ASN A 239 -17.45 10.78 15.17
C ASN A 239 -17.60 10.43 13.68
N GLN A 240 -18.81 10.09 13.24
CA GLN A 240 -19.12 9.85 11.83
C GLN A 240 -18.79 11.08 10.98
N GLN A 241 -19.20 12.28 11.40
CA GLN A 241 -18.88 13.54 10.71
C GLN A 241 -17.37 13.82 10.68
N TYR A 242 -16.64 13.52 11.76
CA TYR A 242 -15.18 13.67 11.77
C TYR A 242 -14.50 12.68 10.82
N MET A 243 -14.98 11.44 10.77
CA MET A 243 -14.48 10.43 9.83
C MET A 243 -14.71 10.85 8.37
N GLU A 244 -15.90 11.32 8.03
CA GLU A 244 -16.21 11.84 6.69
C GLU A 244 -15.28 13.01 6.32
N ARG A 245 -15.08 13.98 7.23
CA ARG A 245 -14.14 15.10 6.99
C ARG A 245 -12.70 14.62 6.81
N ILE A 246 -12.27 13.61 7.57
CA ILE A 246 -10.93 13.03 7.42
C ILE A 246 -10.79 12.37 6.04
N GLU A 247 -11.79 11.62 5.60
CA GLU A 247 -11.82 10.99 4.29
C GLU A 247 -11.81 12.02 3.15
N GLU A 248 -12.61 13.08 3.25
CA GLU A 248 -12.61 14.20 2.30
C GLU A 248 -11.22 14.83 2.20
N ARG A 249 -10.59 15.16 3.33
CA ARG A 249 -9.24 15.75 3.35
C ARG A 249 -8.17 14.80 2.84
N ASN A 250 -8.29 13.51 3.12
CA ASN A 250 -7.39 12.49 2.56
C ASN A 250 -7.53 12.38 1.04
N ASN A 251 -8.76 12.45 0.52
CA ASN A 251 -9.03 12.44 -0.92
C ASN A 251 -8.49 13.70 -1.61
N GLU A 252 -8.66 14.88 -1.00
CA GLU A 252 -8.04 16.13 -1.49
C GLU A 252 -6.52 16.04 -1.50
N LEU A 253 -5.92 15.54 -0.41
CA LEU A 253 -4.48 15.35 -0.30
C LEU A 253 -3.96 14.39 -1.38
N LEU A 254 -4.69 13.31 -1.65
CA LEU A 254 -4.33 12.35 -2.70
C LEU A 254 -4.37 13.02 -4.09
N LYS A 255 -5.42 13.79 -4.40
CA LYS A 255 -5.52 14.56 -5.65
C LYS A 255 -4.35 15.54 -5.82
N LEU A 256 -4.01 16.27 -4.75
CA LEU A 256 -2.88 17.20 -4.74
C LEU A 256 -1.54 16.48 -4.96
N LYS A 257 -1.32 15.32 -4.31
CA LYS A 257 -0.12 14.50 -4.51
C LYS A 257 0.02 14.02 -5.95
N LEU A 258 -1.07 13.52 -6.55
CA LEU A 258 -1.07 13.07 -7.94
C LEU A 258 -0.79 14.23 -8.91
N SER A 259 -1.43 15.38 -8.73
CA SER A 259 -1.18 16.59 -9.52
C SER A 259 0.27 17.06 -9.42
N THR A 260 0.81 17.08 -8.20
CA THR A 260 2.22 17.45 -7.95
C THR A 260 3.18 16.48 -8.62
N SER A 261 2.94 15.17 -8.49
CA SER A 261 3.73 14.13 -9.15
C SER A 261 3.74 14.29 -10.67
N ARG A 262 2.56 14.52 -11.27
CA ARG A 262 2.43 14.79 -12.70
C ARG A 262 3.20 16.05 -13.13
N THR A 263 3.11 17.11 -12.33
CA THR A 263 3.82 18.36 -12.58
C THR A 263 5.35 18.16 -12.53
N VAL A 264 5.84 17.38 -11.55
CA VAL A 264 7.26 17.02 -11.45
C VAL A 264 7.72 16.17 -12.64
N GLN A 265 6.91 15.22 -13.10
CA GLN A 265 7.21 14.44 -14.30
C GLN A 265 7.33 15.33 -15.55
N VAL A 266 6.37 16.25 -15.76
CA VAL A 266 6.43 17.22 -16.86
C VAL A 266 7.67 18.11 -16.73
N LEU A 267 7.97 18.60 -15.54
CA LEU A 267 9.17 19.41 -15.29
C LEU A 267 10.46 18.65 -15.61
N ASN A 268 10.58 17.40 -15.21
CA ASN A 268 11.73 16.57 -15.51
C ASN A 268 11.87 16.32 -17.02
N ASN A 269 10.77 16.06 -17.72
CA ASN A 269 10.77 15.90 -19.18
C ASN A 269 11.25 17.19 -19.87
N LEU A 270 10.74 18.35 -19.46
CA LEU A 270 11.17 19.65 -19.99
C LEU A 270 12.64 19.93 -19.67
N LYS A 271 13.11 19.59 -18.47
CA LYS A 271 14.51 19.72 -18.07
C LYS A 271 15.44 18.84 -18.93
N SER A 272 15.02 17.61 -19.21
CA SER A 272 15.76 16.71 -20.12
C SER A 272 15.83 17.30 -21.52
N SER A 273 14.69 17.71 -22.08
CA SER A 273 14.63 18.32 -23.42
C SER A 273 15.49 19.59 -23.51
N LEU A 274 15.47 20.44 -22.48
CA LEU A 274 16.33 21.61 -22.40
C LEU A 274 17.81 21.21 -22.36
N SER A 275 18.17 20.21 -21.57
CA SER A 275 19.55 19.68 -21.50
C SER A 275 20.02 19.19 -22.87
N ASP A 276 19.17 18.46 -23.59
CA ASP A 276 19.48 17.96 -24.94
C ASP A 276 19.68 19.11 -25.93
N MET A 277 18.80 20.13 -25.91
CA MET A 277 18.96 21.31 -26.75
C MET A 277 20.21 22.11 -26.41
N VAL A 278 20.57 22.22 -25.13
CA VAL A 278 21.81 22.88 -24.69
C VAL A 278 23.03 22.10 -25.17
N ALA A 279 23.02 20.76 -25.07
CA ALA A 279 24.09 19.91 -25.57
C ALA A 279 24.24 20.01 -27.10
N ALA A 280 23.13 19.98 -27.84
CA ALA A 280 23.11 20.21 -29.29
C ALA A 280 23.65 21.60 -29.63
N GLY A 281 23.26 22.63 -28.88
CA GLY A 281 23.77 24.00 -29.04
C GLY A 281 25.28 24.10 -28.81
N HIS A 282 25.83 23.40 -27.81
CA HIS A 282 27.28 23.31 -27.62
C HIS A 282 27.96 22.60 -28.79
N GLY A 283 27.38 21.50 -29.29
CA GLY A 283 27.86 20.79 -30.48
C GLY A 283 27.92 21.69 -31.72
N LEU A 284 26.85 22.43 -31.99
CA LEU A 284 26.79 23.40 -33.09
C LEU A 284 27.79 24.53 -32.93
N ARG A 285 27.97 25.08 -31.72
CA ARG A 285 29.00 26.10 -31.45
C ARG A 285 30.41 25.57 -31.73
N LYS A 286 30.69 24.31 -31.35
CA LYS A 286 31.95 23.65 -31.66
C LYS A 286 32.15 23.50 -33.17
N GLN A 287 31.14 23.01 -33.89
CA GLN A 287 31.18 22.91 -35.35
C GLN A 287 31.40 24.26 -36.03
N ILE A 288 30.75 25.33 -35.55
CA ILE A 288 30.98 26.69 -36.06
C ILE A 288 32.43 27.12 -35.84
N ALA A 289 33.00 26.84 -34.66
CA ALA A 289 34.40 27.18 -34.38
C ALA A 289 35.37 26.40 -35.28
N GLU A 290 35.15 25.10 -35.45
CA GLU A 290 35.91 24.24 -36.38
C GLU A 290 35.82 24.76 -37.82
N ARG A 291 34.61 25.07 -38.31
CA ARG A 291 34.42 25.62 -39.67
C ARG A 291 35.06 26.99 -39.86
N LYS A 292 35.04 27.86 -38.85
CA LYS A 292 35.77 29.14 -38.90
C LYS A 292 37.28 28.93 -38.98
N GLN A 293 37.81 27.93 -38.27
CA GLN A 293 39.23 27.57 -38.37
C GLN A 293 39.57 27.03 -39.77
N ASP A 294 38.72 26.15 -40.32
CA ASP A 294 38.90 25.62 -41.67
C ASP A 294 38.86 26.73 -42.73
N LEU A 295 37.91 27.68 -42.59
CA LEU A 295 37.84 28.85 -43.47
C LEU A 295 39.11 29.71 -43.36
N ALA A 296 39.60 29.97 -42.14
CA ALA A 296 40.84 30.73 -41.97
C ALA A 296 42.06 30.02 -42.59
N ARG A 297 42.13 28.69 -42.52
CA ARG A 297 43.17 27.90 -43.22
C ARG A 297 43.01 28.00 -44.73
N PHE A 298 41.78 27.84 -45.23
CA PHE A 298 41.47 27.97 -46.65
C PHE A 298 41.84 29.35 -47.20
N ASP A 299 41.51 30.43 -46.47
CA ASP A 299 41.86 31.80 -46.87
C ASP A 299 43.39 32.00 -46.90
N ALA A 300 44.14 31.41 -45.97
CA ALA A 300 45.59 31.44 -45.96
C ALA A 300 46.19 30.66 -47.15
N ASP A 301 45.69 29.45 -47.41
CA ASP A 301 46.10 28.64 -48.57
C ASP A 301 45.75 29.33 -49.88
N PHE A 302 44.58 29.95 -49.97
CA PHE A 302 44.16 30.74 -51.13
C PHE A 302 45.08 31.95 -51.35
N GLY A 303 45.46 32.65 -50.29
CA GLY A 303 46.47 33.70 -50.33
C GLY A 303 47.82 33.20 -50.86
N ASN A 304 48.30 32.06 -50.36
CA ASN A 304 49.54 31.44 -50.83
C ASN A 304 49.48 31.09 -52.33
N VAL A 305 48.37 30.50 -52.79
CA VAL A 305 48.15 30.18 -54.21
C VAL A 305 48.10 31.43 -55.08
N LEU A 306 47.48 32.52 -54.61
CA LEU A 306 47.49 33.80 -55.32
C LEU A 306 48.91 34.39 -55.40
N ASP A 307 49.69 34.31 -54.34
CA ASP A 307 51.09 34.74 -54.34
C ASP A 307 51.95 33.90 -55.27
N GLU A 308 51.78 32.57 -55.27
CA GLU A 308 52.42 31.65 -56.20
C GLU A 308 52.02 31.94 -57.64
N LYS A 309 50.74 32.16 -57.93
CA LYS A 309 50.24 32.60 -59.23
C LYS A 309 50.92 33.92 -59.63
N GLY A 310 50.98 34.90 -58.74
CA GLY A 310 51.63 36.19 -59.01
C GLY A 310 53.15 36.07 -59.20
N ARG A 311 53.83 35.14 -58.51
CA ARG A 311 55.23 34.79 -58.78
C ARG A 311 55.37 34.14 -60.16
N GLY A 312 54.50 33.19 -60.50
CA GLY A 312 54.43 32.54 -61.80
C GLY A 312 54.15 33.50 -62.96
N GLU A 313 53.26 34.46 -62.78
CA GLU A 313 52.99 35.50 -63.77
C GLU A 313 54.20 36.44 -63.94
N ARG A 314 54.89 36.79 -62.85
CA ARG A 314 56.14 37.56 -62.91
C ARG A 314 57.25 36.81 -63.62
N THR A 315 57.44 35.52 -63.32
CA THR A 315 58.43 34.69 -64.04
C THR A 315 58.04 34.53 -65.51
N LEU A 316 56.76 34.34 -65.83
CA LEU A 316 56.27 34.30 -67.21
C LEU A 316 56.53 35.62 -67.93
N ARG A 317 56.25 36.78 -67.30
CA ARG A 317 56.57 38.09 -67.88
C ARG A 317 58.07 38.27 -68.09
N ARG A 318 58.90 37.89 -67.12
CA ARG A 318 60.37 37.92 -67.26
C ARG A 318 60.83 37.03 -68.42
N LEU A 319 60.34 35.80 -68.52
CA LEU A 319 60.69 34.88 -69.60
C LEU A 319 60.19 35.39 -70.97
N LYS A 320 59.02 36.05 -71.03
CA LYS A 320 58.55 36.71 -72.26
C LYS A 320 59.43 37.89 -72.65
N LEU A 321 59.83 38.73 -71.69
CA LEU A 321 60.79 39.80 -71.91
C LEU A 321 62.15 39.25 -72.35
N GLU A 322 62.67 38.20 -71.69
CA GLU A 322 63.89 37.51 -72.12
C GLU A 322 63.72 36.89 -73.52
N GLN A 323 62.54 36.38 -73.87
CA GLN A 323 62.24 35.87 -75.22
C GLN A 323 62.15 37.00 -76.27
N GLU A 324 61.69 38.19 -75.89
CA GLU A 324 61.66 39.39 -76.74
C GLU A 324 63.04 40.08 -76.84
N ASP A 325 63.85 40.03 -75.77
CA ASP A 325 65.22 40.60 -75.67
C ASP A 325 66.29 39.65 -76.22
N ILE A 326 65.95 38.38 -76.48
CA ILE A 326 66.77 37.52 -77.31
C ILE A 326 66.66 38.08 -78.74
N ASP A 327 67.65 38.90 -79.08
CA ASP A 327 68.05 39.23 -80.45
C ASP A 327 68.60 37.96 -81.13
N THR A 328 67.76 36.92 -81.21
CA THR A 328 68.00 35.80 -82.12
C THR A 328 67.85 36.37 -83.52
N PRO A 329 68.94 36.40 -84.32
CA PRO A 329 68.84 36.91 -85.68
C PRO A 329 67.74 36.15 -86.39
N THR A 330 66.79 36.87 -86.97
CA THR A 330 65.80 36.28 -87.86
C THR A 330 66.55 35.45 -88.91
N ILE A 331 65.99 34.32 -89.38
CA ILE A 331 66.68 33.43 -90.33
C ILE A 331 67.30 34.21 -91.50
N MET A 332 66.63 35.27 -91.95
CA MET A 332 67.13 36.19 -92.98
C MET A 332 68.33 37.02 -92.57
N ASP A 333 68.41 37.49 -91.34
CA ASP A 333 69.54 38.25 -90.82
C ASP A 333 70.74 37.33 -90.53
N TYR A 334 70.50 36.09 -90.10
CA TYR A 334 71.53 35.05 -90.05
C TYR A 334 72.10 34.72 -91.44
N ILE A 335 71.25 34.66 -92.48
CA ILE A 335 71.68 34.46 -93.88
C ILE A 335 72.48 35.65 -94.39
N LYS A 336 72.03 36.90 -94.14
CA LYS A 336 72.78 38.12 -94.51
C LYS A 336 74.13 38.17 -93.82
N LEU A 337 74.17 37.93 -92.50
CA LEU A 337 75.41 37.91 -91.73
C LEU A 337 76.35 36.82 -92.26
N LYS A 338 75.83 35.64 -92.60
CA LYS A 338 76.62 34.55 -93.21
C LYS A 338 77.10 34.90 -94.62
N HIS A 339 76.32 35.66 -95.38
CA HIS A 339 76.74 36.19 -96.68
C HIS A 339 77.87 37.22 -96.53
N GLU A 340 77.77 38.15 -95.57
CA GLU A 340 78.82 39.11 -95.23
C GLU A 340 80.10 38.41 -94.78
N VAL A 341 80.01 37.36 -93.95
CA VAL A 341 81.17 36.55 -93.59
C VAL A 341 81.80 35.91 -94.84
N SER A 342 81.01 35.38 -95.77
CA SER A 342 81.52 34.77 -97.01
C SER A 342 82.16 35.79 -97.96
N GLU A 343 81.60 37.02 -98.05
CA GLU A 343 82.18 38.15 -98.76
C GLU A 343 83.53 38.58 -98.16
N LEU A 344 83.59 38.72 -96.83
CA LEU A 344 84.82 39.06 -96.12
C LEU A 344 85.87 37.96 -96.25
N GLU A 345 85.49 36.68 -96.23
CA GLU A 345 86.39 35.55 -96.50
C GLU A 345 86.94 35.60 -97.94
N LYS A 346 86.11 35.92 -98.94
CA LYS A 346 86.58 36.16 -100.32
C LYS A 346 87.56 37.32 -100.39
N GLN A 347 87.24 38.45 -99.74
CA GLN A 347 88.14 39.60 -99.68
C GLN A 347 89.46 39.24 -98.98
N LEU A 348 89.42 38.44 -97.92
CA LEU A 348 90.61 37.95 -97.22
C LEU A 348 91.46 37.07 -98.15
N VAL A 349 90.85 36.16 -98.91
CA VAL A 349 91.54 35.37 -99.94
C VAL A 349 92.15 36.24 -101.03
N ASP A 350 91.45 37.26 -101.52
CA ASP A 350 91.95 38.20 -102.53
C ASP A 350 93.11 39.05 -102.01
N TRP A 351 93.04 39.52 -100.76
CA TRP A 351 94.14 40.21 -100.09
C TRP A 351 95.33 39.28 -99.86
N ARG A 352 95.08 38.01 -99.53
CA ARG A 352 96.14 36.98 -99.42
C ARG A 352 96.78 36.69 -100.77
N ARG A 353 96.01 36.66 -101.85
CA ARG A 353 96.50 36.51 -103.22
C ARG A 353 97.29 37.73 -103.69
N LYS A 354 96.87 38.95 -103.31
CA LYS A 354 97.66 40.18 -103.52
C LYS A 354 98.96 40.18 -102.70
N LEU A 355 98.93 39.69 -101.47
CA LEU A 355 100.13 39.51 -100.64
C LEU A 355 101.07 38.45 -101.26
N ASP A 356 100.54 37.37 -101.81
CA ASP A 356 101.32 36.35 -102.53
C ASP A 356 101.94 36.91 -103.83
N ILE A 357 101.22 37.73 -104.60
CA ILE A 357 101.78 38.39 -105.79
C ILE A 357 102.90 39.37 -105.40
N LEU A 358 102.70 40.17 -104.34
CA LEU A 358 103.71 41.11 -103.85
C LEU A 358 104.92 40.40 -103.22
N THR A 359 104.71 39.28 -102.53
CA THR A 359 105.80 38.47 -101.98
C THR A 359 106.53 37.70 -103.08
N MET A 360 105.84 37.23 -104.13
CA MET A 360 106.45 36.64 -105.32
C MET A 360 107.23 37.67 -106.15
N GLU A 361 106.77 38.93 -106.27
CA GLU A 361 107.57 40.02 -106.84
C GLU A 361 108.79 40.36 -105.97
N LYS A 362 108.61 40.38 -104.65
CA LYS A 362 109.70 40.60 -103.69
C LYS A 362 110.73 39.48 -103.76
N THR A 363 110.34 38.21 -103.91
CA THR A 363 111.28 37.10 -104.08
C THR A 363 111.95 37.13 -105.45
N ARG A 364 111.24 37.50 -106.53
CA ARG A 364 111.82 37.67 -107.89
C ARG A 364 112.83 38.82 -107.98
N LYS A 365 112.56 39.95 -107.30
CA LYS A 365 113.52 41.07 -107.15
C LYS A 365 114.69 40.69 -106.23
N ARG A 366 114.46 39.85 -105.20
CA ARG A 366 115.48 39.34 -104.29
C ARG A 366 116.36 38.24 -104.90
N THR A 367 115.90 37.51 -105.92
CA THR A 367 116.75 36.59 -106.71
C THR A 367 117.54 37.30 -107.79
N LEU A 368 117.04 38.41 -108.38
CA LEU A 368 117.85 39.29 -109.25
C LEU A 368 118.95 40.04 -108.48
N LEU A 369 118.67 40.45 -107.23
CA LEU A 369 119.67 41.07 -106.34
C LEU A 369 120.67 40.05 -105.76
N LYS A 370 120.45 38.74 -105.94
CA LYS A 370 121.43 37.68 -105.65
C LYS A 370 122.47 37.48 -106.76
N SER A 371 122.40 38.18 -107.90
CA SER A 371 123.39 38.07 -109.00
C SER A 371 124.28 39.31 -109.20
N VAL A 372 124.18 40.36 -108.38
CA VAL A 372 125.04 41.58 -108.46
C VAL A 372 125.71 41.96 -107.13
N ALA A 373 125.42 41.26 -106.03
CA ALA A 373 126.09 41.47 -104.75
C ALA A 373 126.69 40.15 -104.22
N SER A 374 127.68 39.64 -104.96
CA SER A 374 128.54 38.54 -104.56
C SER A 374 129.99 39.03 -104.41
N THR A 375 130.31 39.71 -103.31
CA THR A 375 131.66 39.66 -102.70
C THR A 375 131.58 40.09 -101.23
N THR A 376 132.09 39.24 -100.34
CA THR A 376 132.40 39.46 -98.92
C THR A 376 131.22 39.29 -97.93
N THR A 377 130.79 38.06 -97.60
CA THR A 377 131.42 37.04 -96.69
C THR A 377 131.06 37.34 -95.22
N GLN A 378 130.01 36.71 -94.64
CA GLN A 378 129.91 35.33 -94.11
C GLN A 378 130.66 35.11 -92.78
N VAL A 379 129.92 34.76 -91.72
CA VAL A 379 129.96 33.53 -90.86
C VAL A 379 128.79 33.71 -89.85
N GLY A 380 127.88 32.81 -89.48
CA GLY A 380 127.44 31.42 -89.80
C GLY A 380 126.08 31.23 -89.08
N GLY A 381 125.05 30.58 -89.66
CA GLY A 381 124.78 29.13 -89.58
C GLY A 381 124.21 28.73 -88.19
N ALA A 382 123.17 27.93 -87.98
CA ALA A 382 122.20 27.19 -88.80
C ALA A 382 121.18 26.57 -87.80
N GLY A 383 119.98 26.19 -88.28
CA GLY A 383 119.35 24.94 -87.81
C GLY A 383 118.13 25.00 -86.88
N LEU A 384 117.04 24.40 -87.39
CA LEU A 384 116.16 23.43 -86.72
C LEU A 384 115.07 23.91 -85.74
N GLN A 385 113.80 23.58 -86.08
CA GLN A 385 112.81 22.75 -85.34
C GLN A 385 112.89 22.67 -83.78
N PRO A 386 111.85 22.12 -83.10
CA PRO A 386 110.41 22.42 -82.99
C PRO A 386 109.99 22.47 -81.48
N TYR A 387 108.77 22.03 -81.11
CA TYR A 387 108.17 21.83 -79.76
C TYR A 387 107.39 23.03 -79.17
N SER A 388 106.07 22.91 -78.94
CA SER A 388 105.35 22.18 -77.86
C SER A 388 105.52 22.86 -76.49
N SER A 389 104.57 22.84 -75.55
CA SER A 389 103.35 22.07 -75.31
C SER A 389 102.36 23.00 -74.57
N GLY A 390 101.04 22.88 -74.64
CA GLY A 390 100.27 21.73 -74.13
C GLY A 390 100.25 21.76 -72.59
N GLY A 391 99.16 21.56 -71.87
CA GLY A 391 97.75 21.27 -72.15
C GLY A 391 96.93 21.80 -70.97
N GLY A 392 95.59 21.79 -70.96
CA GLY A 392 94.78 20.60 -71.19
C GLY A 392 95.06 19.59 -70.06
N VAL A 393 94.09 18.98 -69.38
CA VAL A 393 92.81 18.49 -69.90
C VAL A 393 91.92 18.08 -68.71
N ALA A 394 90.60 18.28 -68.82
CA ALA A 394 89.57 17.24 -69.00
C ALA A 394 89.13 16.56 -67.68
N ALA A 395 87.85 16.67 -67.34
CA ALA A 395 86.77 15.73 -67.72
C ALA A 395 86.81 14.47 -66.84
N ALA A 396 85.72 13.81 -66.47
CA ALA A 396 84.36 13.81 -66.96
C ALA A 396 83.46 13.23 -65.84
N LEU A 397 82.14 13.23 -66.08
CA LEU A 397 81.21 12.09 -65.92
C LEU A 397 81.44 11.11 -64.74
N ALA A 398 80.48 10.63 -63.97
CA ALA A 398 79.02 10.58 -64.04
C ALA A 398 78.55 9.76 -62.82
N GLY A 399 77.25 9.83 -62.51
CA GLY A 399 76.53 8.84 -61.71
C GLY A 399 76.77 8.95 -60.20
N GLY A 400 75.77 8.86 -59.32
CA GLY A 400 74.48 8.20 -59.43
C GLY A 400 74.34 7.25 -58.24
N GLU A 401 73.19 7.32 -57.55
CA GLU A 401 72.72 6.44 -56.47
C GLU A 401 73.42 6.60 -55.10
N GLY A 402 72.77 6.52 -53.95
CA GLY A 402 71.41 6.13 -53.59
C GLY A 402 71.41 5.69 -52.11
N GLY A 403 70.32 5.97 -51.39
CA GLY A 403 70.01 5.41 -50.05
C GLY A 403 70.82 6.01 -48.88
N GLY A 404 70.28 6.27 -47.70
CA GLY A 404 69.05 5.81 -47.07
C GLY A 404 69.35 5.58 -45.58
N GLY A 405 68.48 6.05 -44.70
CA GLY A 405 68.52 5.86 -43.24
C GLY A 405 69.03 7.11 -42.50
N GLY A 406 68.36 7.67 -41.51
CA GLY A 406 67.25 7.17 -40.72
C GLY A 406 67.52 7.45 -39.24
N SER A 407 66.58 8.17 -38.63
CA SER A 407 66.24 8.15 -37.21
C SER A 407 66.81 9.20 -36.24
N SER A 408 65.86 10.05 -35.83
CA SER A 408 65.44 10.34 -34.46
C SER A 408 66.32 11.19 -33.54
N ARG A 409 65.76 12.37 -33.23
CA ARG A 409 65.62 13.07 -31.93
C ARG A 409 64.92 14.39 -32.30
N GLY A 410 63.85 14.89 -31.70
CA GLY A 410 63.17 14.64 -30.45
C GLY A 410 62.64 16.00 -29.98
N ASN A 411 61.45 15.98 -29.36
CA ASN A 411 60.92 16.98 -28.42
C ASN A 411 60.10 18.19 -28.92
N SER A 412 58.82 18.22 -28.52
CA SER A 412 58.25 19.15 -27.51
C SER A 412 56.98 19.90 -27.93
N ALA A 413 56.00 19.85 -27.01
CA ALA A 413 54.82 20.70 -26.84
C ALA A 413 53.74 20.65 -27.96
N ARG A 414 52.46 20.43 -27.66
CA ARG A 414 51.66 20.81 -26.48
C ARG A 414 50.36 20.01 -26.45
#